data_AF-A0A6I6INT7-F1
#
_entry.id   AF-A0A6I6INT7-F1
#
_cell.length_a   1.000
_cell.length_b   1.000
_cell.length_c   1.000
_cell.angle_alpha   90.00
_cell.angle_beta   90.00
_cell.angle_gamma   90.00
#
_symmetry.space_group_name_H-M   'P 1'
#
loop_
_entity.id
_entity.type
_entity.pdbx_description
1 polymer ?
#
loop_
_entity_poly.entity_id
_entity_poly.type
_entity_poly.pdbx_seq_one_letter_code
_entity_poly.pdbx_strand_id
1 'polypeptide(L)'
;MKRYHVRGLCKSRVYTFKMAARIVGVSLTTFRKWPKQGLPVITDKRPYLVRGADLIDFLTKRIEQNRCPMGKRQFHCMTCHAPRDAETGSLAYTTQTTRTGRLSALCGTCGGKMGRFSNPENAHQMIEADRAAINTATHAYCVTSSPVETRTFVIPVDGAFVQGGTARKSPSDRKENQCENSTQKTNA
;
A
#
# COMPACT_ATOMS: atom_id res chain seq x y z
N MET A 1 -10.43 -12.93 -3.77
CA MET A 1 -9.90 -13.95 -4.71
C MET A 1 -9.78 -15.27 -3.96
N LYS A 2 -10.44 -16.34 -4.41
CA LYS A 2 -10.41 -17.63 -3.71
C LYS A 2 -9.07 -18.32 -3.96
N ARG A 3 -8.32 -18.65 -2.90
CA ARG A 3 -7.03 -19.35 -3.00
C ARG A 3 -7.28 -20.85 -2.94
N TYR A 4 -6.84 -21.58 -3.96
CA TYR A 4 -6.94 -23.04 -4.01
C TYR A 4 -5.64 -23.71 -3.52
N HIS A 5 -5.76 -24.79 -2.76
CA HIS A 5 -4.60 -25.56 -2.30
C HIS A 5 -4.11 -26.53 -3.40
N VAL A 6 -3.30 -26.01 -4.34
CA VAL A 6 -2.79 -26.81 -5.47
C VAL A 6 -1.62 -27.72 -5.06
N ARG A 7 -0.79 -27.27 -4.11
CA ARG A 7 0.42 -27.99 -3.65
C ARG A 7 0.13 -29.32 -2.93
N GLY A 8 -1.10 -29.54 -2.48
CA GLY A 8 -1.52 -30.79 -1.84
C GLY A 8 -1.91 -31.90 -2.81
N LEU A 9 -1.96 -31.61 -4.12
CA LEU A 9 -2.32 -32.57 -5.16
C LEU A 9 -1.07 -33.15 -5.82
N CYS A 10 -1.10 -34.45 -6.09
CA CYS A 10 -0.08 -35.17 -6.84
C CYS A 10 -0.58 -35.41 -8.27
N LYS A 11 0.23 -35.09 -9.28
CA LYS A 11 -0.15 -35.18 -10.71
C LYS A 11 -0.55 -36.60 -11.14
N SER A 12 0.19 -37.62 -10.69
CA SER A 12 -0.03 -39.02 -11.07
C SER A 12 -1.14 -39.72 -10.31
N ARG A 13 -1.66 -39.11 -9.24
CA ARG A 13 -2.69 -39.74 -8.39
C ARG A 13 -4.08 -39.48 -8.95
N VAL A 14 -4.95 -40.48 -8.82
CA VAL A 14 -6.38 -40.37 -9.10
C VAL A 14 -7.13 -40.10 -7.81
N TYR A 15 -8.06 -39.14 -7.84
CA TYR A 15 -8.80 -38.68 -6.68
C TYR A 15 -10.29 -38.89 -6.85
N THR A 16 -10.97 -39.32 -5.78
CA THR A 16 -12.42 -39.20 -5.68
C THR A 16 -12.81 -37.73 -5.45
N PHE A 17 -14.02 -37.35 -5.83
CA PHE A 17 -14.52 -35.98 -5.65
C PHE A 17 -14.43 -35.51 -4.19
N LYS A 18 -14.79 -36.39 -3.23
CA LYS A 18 -14.74 -36.07 -1.80
C LYS A 18 -13.30 -35.80 -1.33
N MET A 19 -12.35 -36.61 -1.79
CA MET A 19 -10.94 -36.46 -1.42
C MET A 19 -10.32 -35.20 -2.04
N ALA A 20 -10.54 -34.98 -3.34
CA ALA A 20 -10.06 -33.80 -4.03
C ALA A 20 -10.59 -32.50 -3.41
N ALA A 21 -11.90 -32.46 -3.09
CA ALA A 21 -12.53 -31.30 -2.47
C ALA A 21 -11.89 -30.95 -1.11
N ARG A 22 -11.60 -31.97 -0.27
CA ARG A 22 -10.95 -31.79 1.03
C ARG A 22 -9.53 -31.24 0.89
N ILE A 23 -8.74 -31.79 -0.04
CA ILE A 23 -7.35 -31.34 -0.27
C ILE A 23 -7.32 -29.90 -0.78
N VAL A 24 -8.20 -29.57 -1.74
CA VAL A 24 -8.22 -28.24 -2.37
C VAL A 24 -8.82 -27.16 -1.46
N GLY A 25 -9.57 -27.55 -0.42
CA GLY A 25 -10.25 -26.63 0.50
C GLY A 25 -11.55 -26.07 -0.06
N VAL A 26 -12.31 -26.88 -0.82
CA VAL A 26 -13.59 -26.49 -1.42
C VAL A 26 -14.72 -27.41 -0.99
N SER A 27 -15.96 -26.90 -0.99
CA SER A 27 -17.13 -27.74 -0.71
C SER A 27 -17.39 -28.72 -1.85
N LEU A 28 -17.93 -29.90 -1.52
CA LEU A 28 -18.27 -30.93 -2.50
C LEU A 28 -19.26 -30.43 -3.57
N THR A 29 -20.20 -29.56 -3.18
CA THR A 29 -21.15 -28.91 -4.10
C THR A 29 -20.44 -28.04 -5.12
N THR A 30 -19.40 -27.31 -4.72
CA THR A 30 -18.59 -26.49 -5.63
C THR A 30 -17.82 -27.38 -6.59
N PHE A 31 -17.18 -28.44 -6.07
CA PHE A 31 -16.43 -29.39 -6.89
C PHE A 31 -17.30 -30.09 -7.93
N ARG A 32 -18.53 -30.49 -7.58
CA ARG A 32 -19.50 -31.10 -8.50
C ARG A 32 -19.92 -30.18 -9.66
N LYS A 33 -19.75 -28.86 -9.56
CA LYS A 33 -20.02 -27.92 -10.66
C LYS A 33 -18.86 -27.83 -11.66
N TRP A 34 -17.65 -28.24 -11.27
CA TRP A 34 -16.46 -28.09 -12.12
C TRP A 34 -16.44 -28.93 -13.39
N PRO A 35 -17.02 -30.15 -13.44
CA PRO A 35 -17.13 -30.89 -14.70
C PRO A 35 -17.89 -30.11 -15.78
N LYS A 36 -18.98 -29.41 -15.40
CA LYS A 36 -19.72 -28.51 -16.31
C LYS A 36 -18.92 -27.28 -16.75
N GLN A 37 -17.81 -26.99 -16.08
CA GLN A 37 -16.95 -25.82 -16.33
C GLN A 37 -15.64 -26.23 -17.03
N GLY A 38 -15.56 -27.47 -17.55
CA GLY A 38 -14.42 -27.95 -18.33
C GLY A 38 -13.38 -28.76 -17.54
N LEU A 39 -13.70 -29.28 -16.35
CA LEU A 39 -12.83 -30.24 -15.66
C LEU A 39 -13.00 -31.66 -16.25
N PRO A 40 -11.93 -32.32 -16.73
CA PRO A 40 -12.00 -33.71 -17.18
C PRO A 40 -12.28 -34.64 -16.00
N VAL A 41 -13.29 -35.49 -16.14
CA VAL A 41 -13.68 -36.47 -15.12
C VAL A 41 -13.88 -37.83 -15.77
N ILE A 42 -13.43 -38.87 -15.09
CA ILE A 42 -13.70 -40.25 -15.45
C ILE A 42 -15.07 -40.60 -14.87
N THR A 43 -16.07 -40.70 -15.75
CA THR A 43 -17.49 -40.91 -15.40
C THR A 43 -17.97 -42.34 -15.59
N ASP A 44 -17.10 -43.25 -16.06
CA ASP A 44 -17.46 -44.60 -16.51
C ASP A 44 -18.11 -45.45 -15.42
N LYS A 45 -17.63 -45.34 -14.18
CA LYS A 45 -18.17 -46.06 -13.02
C LYS A 45 -18.18 -45.16 -11.80
N ARG A 46 -19.13 -45.41 -10.90
CA ARG A 46 -19.14 -44.77 -9.58
C ARG A 46 -18.11 -45.46 -8.68
N PRO A 47 -17.35 -44.71 -7.86
CA PRO A 47 -17.38 -43.26 -7.66
C PRO A 47 -16.67 -42.48 -8.79
N TYR A 48 -17.12 -41.25 -9.07
CA TYR A 48 -16.47 -40.39 -10.07
C TYR A 48 -15.04 -40.01 -9.66
N LEU A 49 -14.13 -40.12 -10.62
CA LEU A 49 -12.69 -39.95 -10.43
C LEU A 49 -12.14 -38.79 -11.25
N VAL A 50 -11.15 -38.10 -10.71
CA VAL A 50 -10.43 -37.01 -11.37
C VAL A 50 -8.93 -37.30 -11.29
N ARG A 51 -8.23 -37.16 -12.41
CA ARG A 51 -6.76 -37.25 -12.41
C ARG A 51 -6.17 -35.99 -11.80
N GLY A 52 -5.13 -36.15 -10.97
CA GLY A 52 -4.47 -35.05 -10.30
C GLY A 52 -3.90 -34.01 -11.26
N ALA A 53 -3.30 -34.45 -12.38
CA ALA A 53 -2.78 -33.56 -13.42
C ALA A 53 -3.89 -32.63 -13.97
N ASP A 54 -4.99 -33.20 -14.44
CA ASP A 54 -6.14 -32.46 -14.99
C ASP A 54 -6.71 -31.45 -13.97
N LEU A 55 -6.77 -31.85 -12.69
CA LEU A 55 -7.24 -30.97 -11.62
C LEU A 55 -6.27 -29.81 -11.34
N ILE A 56 -4.97 -30.08 -11.32
CA ILE A 56 -3.93 -29.06 -11.12
C ILE A 56 -3.97 -28.05 -12.27
N ASP A 57 -4.08 -28.51 -13.51
CA ASP A 57 -4.11 -27.65 -14.69
C ASP A 57 -5.37 -26.78 -14.70
N PHE A 58 -6.53 -27.36 -14.38
CA PHE A 58 -7.78 -26.62 -14.23
C PHE A 58 -7.70 -25.52 -13.16
N LEU A 59 -7.14 -25.84 -11.99
CA LEU A 59 -6.97 -24.86 -10.91
C LEU A 59 -5.96 -23.77 -11.29
N THR A 60 -4.89 -24.12 -11.99
CA THR A 60 -3.85 -23.18 -12.42
C THR A 60 -4.42 -22.18 -13.42
N LYS A 61 -5.15 -22.66 -14.44
CA LYS A 61 -5.87 -21.80 -15.39
C LYS A 61 -6.81 -20.82 -14.69
N ARG A 62 -7.53 -21.27 -13.66
CA ARG A 62 -8.40 -20.38 -12.86
C ARG A 62 -7.65 -19.36 -12.03
N ILE A 63 -6.50 -19.74 -11.48
CA ILE A 63 -5.67 -18.80 -10.71
C ILE A 63 -5.15 -17.71 -11.65
N GLU A 64 -4.72 -18.10 -12.86
CA GLU A 64 -4.25 -17.17 -13.90
C GLU A 64 -5.35 -16.26 -14.42
N GLN A 65 -6.54 -16.80 -14.73
CA GLN A 65 -7.71 -16.02 -15.15
C GLN A 65 -8.13 -14.98 -14.10
N ASN A 66 -8.03 -15.31 -12.82
CA ASN A 66 -8.36 -14.40 -11.73
C ASN A 66 -7.19 -13.46 -11.37
N ARG A 67 -6.00 -13.67 -11.93
CA ARG A 67 -4.84 -12.83 -11.67
C ARG A 67 -4.99 -11.54 -12.46
N CYS A 68 -4.92 -10.42 -11.77
CA CYS A 68 -4.80 -9.11 -12.42
C CYS A 68 -3.32 -8.89 -12.77
N PRO A 69 -2.91 -8.89 -14.05
CA PRO A 69 -1.55 -8.54 -14.43
C PRO A 69 -1.32 -7.06 -14.09
N MET A 70 -0.29 -6.78 -13.30
CA MET A 70 0.09 -5.43 -12.90
C MET A 70 1.56 -5.18 -13.24
N GLY A 71 1.86 -4.00 -13.74
CA GLY A 71 3.23 -3.53 -13.93
C GLY A 71 3.98 -3.36 -12.59
N LYS A 72 5.30 -3.18 -12.67
CA LYS A 72 6.16 -3.03 -11.48
C LYS A 72 5.75 -1.86 -10.60
N ARG A 73 5.28 -0.75 -11.18
CA ARG A 73 4.86 0.47 -10.47
C ARG A 73 3.34 0.66 -10.33
N GLN A 74 2.55 -0.31 -10.79
CA GLN A 74 1.10 -0.22 -10.77
C GLN A 74 0.50 -0.81 -9.49
N PHE A 75 -0.68 -0.29 -9.16
CA PHE A 75 -1.53 -0.68 -8.04
C PHE A 75 -2.90 -1.09 -8.53
N HIS A 76 -3.54 -2.00 -7.80
CA HIS A 76 -4.94 -2.35 -8.09
C HIS A 76 -5.87 -1.39 -7.34
N CYS A 77 -6.65 -0.62 -8.09
CA CYS A 77 -7.67 0.24 -7.52
C CYS A 77 -8.95 -0.56 -7.24
N MET A 78 -9.46 -0.50 -6.01
CA MET A 78 -10.73 -1.16 -5.65
C MET A 78 -11.96 -0.41 -6.20
N THR A 79 -11.85 0.88 -6.50
CA THR A 79 -12.94 1.68 -7.08
C THR A 79 -12.98 1.56 -8.59
N CYS A 80 -11.82 1.59 -9.26
CA CYS A 80 -11.75 1.46 -10.72
C CYS A 80 -11.69 0.00 -11.21
N HIS A 81 -11.47 -0.96 -10.31
CA HIS A 81 -11.29 -2.39 -10.63
C HIS A 81 -10.19 -2.68 -11.67
N ALA A 82 -9.21 -1.78 -11.81
CA ALA A 82 -8.18 -1.81 -12.83
C ALA A 82 -6.78 -1.53 -12.24
N PRO A 83 -5.70 -2.00 -12.89
CA PRO A 83 -4.34 -1.57 -12.58
C PRO A 83 -4.18 -0.08 -12.95
N ARG A 84 -3.74 0.72 -11.98
CA ARG A 84 -3.55 2.16 -12.11
C ARG A 84 -2.23 2.58 -11.48
N ASP A 85 -1.70 3.70 -11.96
CA ASP A 85 -0.54 4.34 -11.36
C ASP A 85 -0.95 5.12 -10.11
N ALA A 86 0.00 5.24 -9.19
CA ALA A 86 -0.18 6.06 -8.00
C ALA A 86 -0.14 7.54 -8.37
N GLU A 87 -0.87 8.35 -7.62
CA GLU A 87 -0.69 9.80 -7.64
C GLU A 87 0.72 10.16 -7.14
N THR A 88 1.38 11.07 -7.84
CA THR A 88 2.75 11.51 -7.56
C THR A 88 2.86 12.02 -6.12
N GLY A 89 3.78 11.49 -5.33
CA GLY A 89 3.98 11.88 -3.93
C GLY A 89 3.02 11.25 -2.91
N SER A 90 2.07 10.41 -3.35
CA SER A 90 1.12 9.73 -2.45
C SER A 90 1.64 8.40 -1.88
N LEU A 91 2.84 7.97 -2.26
CA LEU A 91 3.40 6.67 -1.92
C LEU A 91 3.95 6.61 -0.49
N ALA A 92 3.36 5.75 0.34
CA ALA A 92 3.79 5.50 1.71
C ALA A 92 4.01 4.00 1.95
N TYR A 93 5.15 3.63 2.53
CA TYR A 93 5.46 2.23 2.87
C TYR A 93 5.44 2.01 4.38
N THR A 94 4.68 1.01 4.82
CA THR A 94 4.59 0.59 6.22
C THR A 94 5.12 -0.83 6.34
N THR A 95 6.20 -1.02 7.10
CA THR A 95 6.75 -2.35 7.39
C THR A 95 5.78 -3.15 8.26
N GLN A 96 5.53 -4.41 7.91
CA GLN A 96 4.75 -5.34 8.74
C GLN A 96 5.62 -6.45 9.31
N THR A 97 6.61 -6.88 8.53
CA THR A 97 7.58 -7.92 8.90
C THR A 97 8.94 -7.51 8.33
N THR A 98 10.03 -8.12 8.80
CA THR A 98 11.40 -7.86 8.31
C THR A 98 11.54 -7.98 6.78
N ARG A 99 10.76 -8.88 6.15
CA ARG A 99 10.84 -9.15 4.70
C ARG A 99 9.69 -8.57 3.88
N THR A 100 8.66 -8.00 4.51
CA THR A 100 7.44 -7.60 3.81
C THR A 100 6.77 -6.42 4.48
N GLY A 101 6.25 -5.51 3.67
CA GLY A 101 5.43 -4.40 4.13
C GLY A 101 4.32 -4.08 3.15
N ARG A 102 3.47 -3.16 3.59
CA ARG A 102 2.33 -2.64 2.87
C ARG A 102 2.73 -1.29 2.25
N LEU A 103 2.69 -1.22 0.92
CA LEU A 103 2.80 0.02 0.17
C LEU A 103 1.39 0.55 -0.08
N SER A 104 1.11 1.76 0.41
CA SER A 104 -0.17 2.45 0.29
C SER A 104 -0.01 3.66 -0.63
N ALA A 105 -1.02 3.94 -1.45
CA ALA A 105 -1.02 5.04 -2.40
C ALA A 105 -2.44 5.53 -2.68
N LEU A 106 -2.56 6.71 -3.30
CA LEU A 106 -3.81 7.20 -3.86
C LEU A 106 -3.86 6.96 -5.36
N CYS A 107 -5.06 6.69 -5.89
CA CYS A 107 -5.28 6.50 -7.32
C CYS A 107 -5.25 7.84 -8.05
N GLY A 108 -4.35 7.99 -9.04
CA GLY A 108 -4.26 9.23 -9.83
C GLY A 108 -5.50 9.55 -10.68
N THR A 109 -6.46 8.62 -10.82
CA THR A 109 -7.71 8.86 -11.56
C THR A 109 -8.90 9.17 -10.65
N CYS A 110 -9.05 8.44 -9.53
CA CYS A 110 -10.25 8.51 -8.71
C CYS A 110 -9.99 8.94 -7.25
N GLY A 111 -8.73 9.19 -6.86
CA GLY A 111 -8.34 9.52 -5.49
C GLY A 111 -8.54 8.39 -4.46
N GLY A 112 -8.97 7.21 -4.91
CA GLY A 112 -9.26 6.07 -4.04
C GLY A 112 -7.99 5.50 -3.40
N LYS A 113 -8.10 5.00 -2.16
CA LYS A 113 -6.99 4.33 -1.47
C LYS A 113 -6.66 3.01 -2.16
N MET A 114 -5.39 2.82 -2.47
CA MET A 114 -4.85 1.60 -3.05
C MET A 114 -3.72 1.07 -2.19
N GLY A 115 -3.41 -0.21 -2.34
CA GLY A 115 -2.17 -0.70 -1.77
C GLY A 115 -1.76 -2.08 -2.24
N ARG A 116 -0.46 -2.33 -2.11
CA ARG A 116 0.24 -3.52 -2.59
C ARG A 116 1.19 -4.02 -1.51
N PHE A 117 1.43 -5.33 -1.48
CA PHE A 117 2.50 -5.88 -0.65
C PHE A 117 3.80 -5.96 -1.46
N SER A 118 4.89 -5.52 -0.85
CA SER A 118 6.23 -5.54 -1.46
C SER A 118 7.31 -5.84 -0.42
N ASN A 119 8.45 -6.33 -0.91
CA ASN A 119 9.71 -6.35 -0.16
C ASN A 119 10.16 -4.90 0.08
N PRO A 120 10.77 -4.57 1.24
CA PRO A 120 11.36 -3.24 1.46
C PRO A 120 12.22 -2.74 0.28
N GLU A 121 13.09 -3.56 -0.30
CA GLU A 121 13.98 -3.12 -1.40
C GLU A 121 13.20 -2.59 -2.61
N ASN A 122 12.21 -3.35 -3.08
CA ASN A 122 11.34 -2.92 -4.18
C ASN A 122 10.50 -1.69 -3.80
N ALA A 123 10.09 -1.59 -2.53
CA ALA A 123 9.34 -0.42 -2.06
C ALA A 123 10.21 0.84 -2.10
N HIS A 124 11.47 0.76 -1.67
CA HIS A 124 12.42 1.87 -1.74
C HIS A 124 12.64 2.33 -3.18
N GLN A 125 12.85 1.40 -4.12
CA GLN A 125 12.97 1.73 -5.54
C GLN A 125 11.73 2.47 -6.08
N MET A 126 10.52 2.04 -5.67
CA MET A 126 9.28 2.70 -6.09
C MET A 126 9.12 4.10 -5.49
N ILE A 127 9.47 4.27 -4.21
CA ILE A 127 9.40 5.57 -3.51
C ILE A 127 10.45 6.53 -4.08
N GLU A 128 11.67 6.07 -4.33
CA GLU A 128 12.73 6.88 -4.92
C GLU A 128 12.34 7.34 -6.33
N ALA A 129 11.77 6.45 -7.14
CA ALA A 129 11.29 6.79 -8.47
C ALA A 129 10.07 7.73 -8.46
N ASP A 130 9.33 7.82 -7.35
CA ASP A 130 8.26 8.80 -7.14
C ASP A 130 8.83 10.15 -6.69
N ARG A 131 9.78 10.14 -5.75
CA ARG A 131 10.53 11.34 -5.32
C ARG A 131 11.26 12.02 -6.48
N ALA A 132 11.86 11.24 -7.38
CA ALA A 132 12.48 11.76 -8.59
C ALA A 132 11.46 12.51 -9.48
N ALA A 133 10.24 12.00 -9.61
CA ALA A 133 9.17 12.63 -10.39
C ALA A 133 8.70 13.95 -9.75
N ILE A 134 8.62 14.01 -8.42
CA ILE A 134 8.32 15.27 -7.70
C ILE A 134 9.42 16.30 -7.97
N ASN A 135 10.70 15.92 -7.82
CA ASN A 135 11.82 16.84 -8.00
C ASN A 135 11.88 17.43 -9.41
N THR A 136 11.58 16.64 -10.45
CA THR A 136 11.48 17.14 -11.82
C THR A 136 10.35 18.15 -12.01
N ALA A 137 9.21 17.94 -11.36
CA ALA A 137 8.08 18.86 -11.42
C ALA A 137 8.39 20.18 -10.70
N THR A 138 9.07 20.13 -9.56
CA THR A 138 9.51 21.33 -8.82
C THR A 138 10.55 22.13 -9.62
N HIS A 139 11.53 21.46 -10.24
CA HIS A 139 12.53 22.15 -11.06
C HIS A 139 11.92 22.86 -12.28
N ALA A 140 10.87 22.30 -12.88
CA ALA A 140 10.14 22.95 -13.98
C ALA A 140 9.42 24.24 -13.51
N TYR A 141 8.82 24.23 -12.31
CA TYR A 141 8.17 25.42 -11.76
C TYR A 141 9.18 26.52 -11.40
N CYS A 142 10.31 26.16 -10.75
CA CYS A 142 11.34 27.12 -10.33
C CYS A 142 12.04 27.84 -11.49
N VAL A 143 12.11 27.25 -12.69
CA VAL A 143 12.70 27.90 -13.88
C VAL A 143 11.77 28.95 -14.49
N THR A 144 10.45 28.84 -14.27
CA THR A 144 9.45 29.77 -14.82
C THR A 144 9.02 30.88 -13.85
N SER A 145 9.23 30.72 -12.54
CA SER A 145 9.12 31.82 -11.59
C SER A 145 10.39 32.68 -11.64
N SER A 146 10.42 33.56 -12.63
CA SER A 146 11.28 34.74 -12.74
C SER A 146 11.50 35.41 -11.37
N PRO A 147 12.67 36.04 -11.10
CA PRO A 147 12.85 36.80 -9.88
C PRO A 147 11.72 37.82 -9.80
N VAL A 148 10.96 37.80 -8.71
CA VAL A 148 10.16 38.97 -8.34
C VAL A 148 11.19 40.08 -8.21
N GLU A 149 11.23 40.98 -9.21
CA GLU A 149 12.00 42.22 -9.15
C GLU A 149 11.70 42.84 -7.79
N THR A 150 12.67 42.78 -6.89
CA THR A 150 12.66 43.55 -5.65
C THR A 150 12.79 45.00 -6.07
N ARG A 151 11.66 45.59 -6.49
CA ARG A 151 11.52 47.02 -6.71
C ARG A 151 11.75 47.65 -5.35
N THR A 152 12.98 48.10 -5.14
CA THR A 152 13.40 48.78 -3.93
C THR A 152 12.57 50.05 -3.84
N PHE A 153 11.53 50.02 -3.01
CA PHE A 153 10.74 51.20 -2.72
C PHE A 153 11.57 52.05 -1.75
N VAL A 154 12.38 52.95 -2.30
CA VAL A 154 13.07 53.97 -1.52
C VAL A 154 12.03 55.00 -1.12
N ILE A 155 11.61 55.00 0.14
CA ILE A 155 10.83 56.09 0.71
C ILE A 155 11.83 57.18 1.12
N PRO A 156 11.77 58.39 0.53
CA PRO A 156 12.52 59.52 1.06
C PRO A 156 11.82 59.98 2.34
N VAL A 157 12.46 59.79 3.49
CA VAL A 157 12.03 60.41 4.75
C VAL A 157 12.91 61.63 4.99
N ASP A 158 12.51 62.76 4.41
CA ASP A 158 12.92 64.06 4.90
C ASP A 158 12.41 64.23 6.34
N GLY A 159 13.32 64.67 7.20
CA GLY A 159 13.19 64.56 8.64
C GLY A 159 12.04 65.36 9.26
N ALA A 160 11.52 64.82 10.36
CA ALA A 160 11.03 65.60 11.49
C ALA A 160 11.13 64.74 12.75
N PHE A 161 12.14 65.05 13.57
CA PHE A 161 12.31 64.59 14.94
C PHE A 161 11.21 65.20 15.81
N VAL A 162 10.40 64.36 16.47
CA VAL A 162 9.56 64.81 17.59
C VAL A 162 9.62 63.76 18.71
N GLN A 163 10.15 64.18 19.86
CA GLN A 163 10.14 63.43 21.11
C GLN A 163 8.75 63.47 21.76
N GLY A 164 8.37 62.38 22.42
CA GLY A 164 7.42 62.44 23.54
C GLY A 164 6.50 61.22 23.66
N GLY A 165 6.49 60.59 24.84
CA GLY A 165 5.37 59.72 25.24
C GLY A 165 5.75 58.51 26.07
N THR A 166 5.66 58.63 27.38
CA THR A 166 6.04 57.66 28.42
C THR A 166 5.11 56.45 28.56
N ALA A 167 5.75 55.30 28.82
CA ALA A 167 5.43 54.27 29.82
C ALA A 167 3.98 53.76 30.01
N ARG A 168 3.81 52.45 29.81
CA ARG A 168 3.11 51.58 30.77
C ARG A 168 3.90 50.29 30.98
N LYS A 169 4.26 50.03 32.24
CA LYS A 169 4.72 48.73 32.73
C LYS A 169 3.49 47.86 33.01
N SER A 170 3.61 46.55 32.77
CA SER A 170 2.83 45.56 33.49
C SER A 170 3.77 44.49 34.08
N PRO A 171 3.49 43.99 35.30
CA PRO A 171 4.49 43.41 36.19
C PRO A 171 4.26 41.90 36.45
N SER A 172 5.20 41.34 37.22
CA SER A 172 5.17 40.09 37.99
C SER A 172 5.32 38.79 37.18
N ASP A 173 6.49 38.13 37.24
CA ASP A 173 7.04 37.34 38.35
C ASP A 173 6.21 36.10 38.68
N ARG A 174 6.73 34.91 38.38
CA ARG A 174 7.31 34.05 39.43
C ARG A 174 8.13 32.90 38.83
N LYS A 175 9.34 32.81 39.39
CA LYS A 175 10.44 31.89 39.16
C LYS A 175 10.09 30.41 39.39
N GLU A 176 10.71 29.54 38.59
CA GLU A 176 11.74 28.56 39.02
C GLU A 176 11.52 27.92 40.40
N ASN A 177 11.42 26.58 40.41
CA ASN A 177 12.12 25.76 41.40
C ASN A 177 12.19 24.30 40.95
N GLN A 178 13.44 23.87 40.74
CA GLN A 178 13.87 22.48 40.92
C GLN A 178 13.56 22.02 42.34
N CYS A 179 13.28 20.73 42.51
CA CYS A 179 13.76 20.02 43.70
C CYS A 179 13.90 18.53 43.37
N GLU A 180 15.14 18.12 43.22
CA GLU A 180 15.59 16.78 43.56
C GLU A 180 15.34 16.52 45.05
N ASN A 181 14.92 15.30 45.38
CA ASN A 181 15.56 14.38 46.33
C ASN A 181 14.58 13.59 47.21
N SER A 182 14.84 12.27 47.22
CA SER A 182 14.76 11.35 48.36
C SER A 182 13.38 11.20 49.03
N THR A 183 12.81 10.02 49.20
CA THR A 183 13.29 9.07 50.21
C THR A 183 12.45 7.79 50.13
N GLN A 184 13.14 6.65 50.11
CA GLN A 184 12.79 5.34 50.68
C GLN A 184 11.43 5.22 51.38
N LYS A 185 10.61 4.23 50.99
CA LYS A 185 9.89 3.38 51.95
C LYS A 185 9.80 1.94 51.41
N THR A 186 10.41 1.06 52.18
CA THR A 186 10.07 -0.35 52.37
C THR A 186 8.56 -0.55 52.52
N ASN A 187 8.03 -1.71 52.12
CA ASN A 187 7.30 -2.65 52.99
C ASN A 187 6.56 -3.74 52.20
N ALA A 188 6.59 -4.93 52.80
CA ALA A 188 5.80 -6.15 52.59
C ALA A 188 6.22 -7.05 51.41
#